data_AF-I2AGB3-F1
#
_entry.id   AF-I2AGB3-F1
#
_cell.length_a   1.000
_cell.length_b   1.000
_cell.length_c   1.000
_cell.angle_alpha   90.00
_cell.angle_beta   90.00
_cell.angle_gamma   90.00
#
_symmetry.space_group_name_H-M   'P 1'
#
loop_
_entity.id
_entity.type
_entity.pdbx_description
1 polymer ?
#
loop_
_entity_poly.entity_id
_entity_poly.type
_entity_poly.pdbx_seq_one_letter_code
_entity_poly.pdbx_strand_id
1 'polypeptide(L)'
;MNPYIIISADTHAELPTERYREYVDPEYREDFEAYLAEKTAAAQAGGFIDEEFAQEWFSEHGDGIAGGWDVGLRDRELDGDGVVGEVIFPDADAVTGVAGAPFGAGLGQSGDLDPGRAMAGARAHNRWLAELCSHSPERRAGVAVVPILADVDAAVAEITRAAESGLRGGILIPARWVGYPPYHDRRYDKVWAACQDLQMPIHTHSGPAPQEEYGGHLGIYVTEVRWWGARPLWFALWSGVFERFPGLRWGVTECGAFWANDLLWLMDTRYLREHSAKKMSHLMEGDLTMPPSAYFDRNCFIGATTTERRELARRYEIGVSNILWGNDFPHPEGTWPHTRDWLRRSFWDIPVEETRQMLGLAAAEVYNFDLGALASLAERIGPTPEDLGQDDAVSIPKWEAARQVGRHWLTDAEPIPDLVQN
;
A
#
# COMPACT_ATOMS: atom_id res chain seq x y z
N MET A 1 -27.42 8.95 10.50
CA MET A 1 -26.87 7.68 9.93
C MET A 1 -25.70 7.25 10.81
N ASN A 2 -25.37 5.95 10.87
CA ASN A 2 -24.25 5.47 11.69
C ASN A 2 -22.93 6.11 11.23
N PRO A 3 -21.99 6.42 12.16
CA PRO A 3 -20.64 6.88 11.82
C PRO A 3 -19.91 5.93 10.86
N TYR A 4 -18.90 6.45 10.18
CA TYR A 4 -17.97 5.63 9.41
C TYR A 4 -16.98 4.94 10.34
N ILE A 5 -16.75 3.65 10.10
CA ILE A 5 -15.57 2.94 10.59
C ILE A 5 -14.48 3.25 9.57
N ILE A 6 -13.52 4.09 9.94
CA ILE A 6 -12.41 4.47 9.07
C ILE A 6 -11.19 3.64 9.44
N ILE A 7 -10.73 2.84 8.49
CA ILE A 7 -9.47 2.09 8.59
C ILE A 7 -8.54 2.67 7.53
N SER A 8 -7.47 3.34 7.98
CA SER A 8 -6.45 3.83 7.05
C SER A 8 -5.67 2.65 6.49
N ALA A 9 -5.72 2.43 5.19
CA ALA A 9 -4.95 1.38 4.53
C ALA A 9 -3.49 1.78 4.25
N ASP A 10 -3.09 2.98 4.68
CA ASP A 10 -1.74 3.48 4.54
C ASP A 10 -1.40 4.47 5.67
N THR A 11 -0.46 4.06 6.50
CA THR A 11 0.16 4.86 7.56
C THR A 11 1.59 4.36 7.73
N HIS A 12 2.43 5.17 8.34
CA HIS A 12 3.83 4.89 8.53
C HIS A 12 4.21 4.91 10.00
N ALA A 13 5.15 4.03 10.37
CA ALA A 13 5.75 4.03 11.69
C ALA A 13 7.22 3.63 11.61
N GLU A 14 8.07 4.34 12.35
CA GLU A 14 9.50 4.09 12.38
C GLU A 14 10.17 4.64 13.64
N LEU A 15 11.08 3.86 14.25
CA LEU A 15 11.96 4.37 15.30
C LEU A 15 13.01 5.35 14.73
N PRO A 16 13.44 6.33 15.55
CA PRO A 16 14.76 6.94 15.39
C PRO A 16 15.82 5.86 15.19
N THR A 17 16.62 5.99 14.12
CA THR A 17 17.47 4.90 13.59
C THR A 17 18.29 4.23 14.70
N GLU A 18 18.93 5.01 15.57
CA GLU A 18 19.81 4.54 16.64
C GLU A 18 19.13 3.62 17.67
N ARG A 19 17.80 3.74 17.83
CA ARG A 19 17.02 2.93 18.76
C ARG A 19 16.80 1.51 18.25
N TYR A 20 17.04 1.23 16.96
CA TYR A 20 17.02 -0.14 16.43
C TYR A 20 18.13 -1.02 16.98
N ARG A 21 19.16 -0.48 17.67
CA ARG A 21 20.26 -1.26 18.25
C ARG A 21 19.78 -2.46 19.09
N GLU A 22 18.70 -2.28 19.84
CA GLU A 22 18.11 -3.32 20.70
C GLU A 22 17.46 -4.44 19.88
N TYR A 23 17.01 -4.11 18.68
CA TYR A 23 16.33 -4.99 17.75
C TYR A 23 17.25 -5.57 16.69
N VAL A 24 18.50 -5.12 16.53
CA VAL A 24 19.44 -5.68 15.54
C VAL A 24 20.05 -7.00 16.05
N ASP A 25 20.08 -8.01 15.18
CA ASP A 25 20.67 -9.31 15.49
C ASP A 25 22.15 -9.14 15.90
N PRO A 26 22.64 -9.83 16.95
CA PRO A 26 23.97 -9.55 17.52
C PRO A 26 25.13 -9.56 16.51
N GLU A 27 25.07 -10.41 15.48
CA GLU A 27 26.10 -10.53 14.45
C GLU A 27 26.18 -9.31 13.51
N TYR A 28 25.12 -8.51 13.39
CA TYR A 28 25.06 -7.31 12.55
C TYR A 28 25.27 -6.01 13.34
N ARG A 29 25.57 -6.07 14.64
CA ARG A 29 25.70 -4.84 15.45
C ARG A 29 26.91 -3.99 15.07
N GLU A 30 28.04 -4.60 14.73
CA GLU A 30 29.21 -3.84 14.26
C GLU A 30 28.91 -3.15 12.91
N ASP A 31 28.24 -3.86 12.00
CA ASP A 31 27.74 -3.29 10.74
C ASP A 31 26.76 -2.15 10.99
N PHE A 32 25.91 -2.28 12.00
CA PHE A 32 24.93 -1.26 12.36
C PHE A 32 25.59 0.01 12.91
N GLU A 33 26.67 -0.09 13.70
CA GLU A 33 27.44 1.08 14.11
C GLU A 33 28.05 1.81 12.92
N ALA A 34 28.60 1.07 11.95
CA ALA A 34 29.13 1.65 10.73
C ALA A 34 28.02 2.35 9.92
N TYR A 35 26.85 1.72 9.79
CA TYR A 35 25.69 2.30 9.12
C TYR A 35 25.22 3.61 9.79
N LEU A 36 25.16 3.68 11.13
CA LEU A 36 24.83 4.91 11.85
C LEU A 36 25.85 6.02 11.60
N ALA A 37 27.14 5.68 11.56
CA ALA A 37 28.19 6.66 11.27
C ALA A 37 28.08 7.20 9.83
N GLU A 38 27.81 6.34 8.85
CA GLU A 38 27.58 6.73 7.45
C GLU A 38 26.36 7.64 7.33
N LYS A 39 25.24 7.29 7.96
CA LYS A 39 24.01 8.10 7.95
C LYS A 39 24.22 9.47 8.60
N THR A 40 24.93 9.52 9.72
CA THR A 40 25.29 10.78 10.39
C THR A 40 26.16 11.66 9.50
N ALA A 41 27.15 11.09 8.82
CA ALA A 41 28.00 11.82 7.90
C ALA A 41 27.22 12.35 6.67
N ALA A 42 26.29 11.54 6.13
CA ALA A 42 25.42 11.94 5.04
C ALA A 42 24.49 13.10 5.43
N ALA A 43 23.86 13.03 6.61
CA ALA A 43 23.01 14.10 7.13
C ALA A 43 23.80 15.41 7.32
N GLN A 44 25.05 15.33 7.82
CA GLN A 44 25.94 16.50 7.98
C GLN A 44 26.44 17.09 6.66
N ALA A 45 26.52 16.29 5.61
CA ALA A 45 26.90 16.76 4.27
C ALA A 45 25.80 17.62 3.62
N GLY A 46 24.55 17.52 4.10
CA GLY A 46 23.40 18.27 3.61
C GLY A 46 22.94 17.85 2.21
N GLY A 47 21.94 18.55 1.67
CA GLY A 47 21.54 18.45 0.26
C GLY A 47 20.31 17.59 -0.06
N PHE A 48 19.68 16.98 0.94
CA PHE A 48 18.44 16.20 0.77
C PHE A 48 17.23 16.76 1.54
N ILE A 49 17.47 17.59 2.56
CA ILE A 49 16.43 18.13 3.45
C ILE A 49 16.19 19.59 3.06
N ASP A 50 14.95 19.95 2.78
CA ASP A 50 14.52 21.35 2.78
C ASP A 50 14.40 21.80 4.25
N GLU A 51 15.44 22.47 4.76
CA GLU A 51 15.54 22.84 6.18
C GLU A 51 14.43 23.81 6.61
N GLU A 52 13.98 24.69 5.72
CA GLU A 52 12.90 25.65 5.99
C GLU A 52 11.57 24.89 6.12
N PHE A 53 11.27 24.04 5.15
CA PHE A 53 10.09 23.18 5.19
C PHE A 53 10.09 22.26 6.41
N ALA A 54 11.21 21.60 6.70
CA ALA A 54 11.32 20.73 7.86
C ALA A 54 11.08 21.50 9.17
N GLN A 55 11.68 22.68 9.31
CA GLN A 55 11.49 23.52 10.49
C GLN A 55 10.03 23.98 10.64
N GLU A 56 9.38 24.39 9.55
CA GLU A 56 7.96 24.75 9.53
C GLU A 56 7.11 23.56 9.94
N TRP A 57 7.30 22.40 9.29
CA TRP A 57 6.57 21.17 9.57
C TRP A 57 6.67 20.75 11.04
N PHE A 58 7.89 20.68 11.60
CA PHE A 58 8.08 20.34 13.01
C PHE A 58 7.47 21.38 13.95
N SER A 59 7.50 22.66 13.58
CA SER A 59 6.92 23.73 14.39
C SER A 59 5.39 23.70 14.39
N GLU A 60 4.77 23.38 13.26
CA GLU A 60 3.31 23.33 13.14
C GLU A 60 2.70 22.14 13.88
N HIS A 61 3.37 20.99 13.83
CA HIS A 61 2.82 19.72 14.30
C HIS A 61 3.34 19.30 15.68
N GLY A 62 4.41 19.92 16.18
CA GLY A 62 4.91 19.75 17.54
C GLY A 62 5.23 18.29 17.89
N ASP A 63 4.66 17.79 18.98
CA ASP A 63 4.88 16.41 19.44
C ASP A 63 4.10 15.37 18.61
N GLY A 64 3.12 15.78 17.80
CA GLY A 64 2.29 14.86 17.01
C GLY A 64 3.10 13.98 16.04
N ILE A 65 4.21 14.51 15.50
CA ILE A 65 5.12 13.77 14.60
C ILE A 65 5.75 12.56 15.31
N ALA A 66 5.95 12.64 16.62
CA ALA A 66 6.45 11.50 17.38
C ALA A 66 5.44 10.33 17.42
N GLY A 67 4.19 10.50 16.96
CA GLY A 67 3.25 9.42 16.69
C GLY A 67 3.72 8.42 15.62
N GLY A 68 4.81 8.73 14.89
CA GLY A 68 5.55 7.75 14.08
C GLY A 68 6.18 6.62 14.90
N TRP A 69 6.42 6.80 16.20
CA TRP A 69 6.96 5.76 17.08
C TRP A 69 6.41 5.71 18.51
N ASP A 70 5.73 6.75 18.96
CA ASP A 70 5.12 6.84 20.28
C ASP A 70 3.66 6.38 20.21
N VAL A 71 3.35 5.32 20.97
CA VAL A 71 2.04 4.67 21.00
C VAL A 71 0.91 5.64 21.38
N GLY A 72 1.14 6.47 22.40
CA GLY A 72 0.11 7.34 22.95
C GLY A 72 -0.18 8.53 22.05
N LEU A 73 0.87 9.12 21.47
CA LEU A 73 0.73 10.19 20.49
C LEU A 73 0.09 9.68 19.20
N ARG A 74 0.46 8.49 18.72
CA ARG A 74 -0.18 7.86 17.56
C ARG A 74 -1.70 7.71 17.74
N ASP A 75 -2.13 7.15 18.87
CA ASP A 75 -3.56 6.99 19.15
C ASP A 75 -4.28 8.34 19.26
N ARG A 76 -3.65 9.36 19.86
CA ARG A 76 -4.19 10.73 19.95
C ARG A 76 -4.40 11.35 18.56
N GLU A 77 -3.40 11.26 17.69
CA GLU A 77 -3.44 11.86 16.35
C GLU A 77 -4.48 11.16 15.45
N LEU A 78 -4.49 9.83 15.44
CA LEU A 78 -5.47 9.06 14.67
C LEU A 78 -6.90 9.25 15.20
N ASP A 79 -7.07 9.38 16.52
CA ASP A 79 -8.36 9.73 17.13
C ASP A 79 -8.86 11.10 16.65
N GLY A 80 -7.98 12.09 16.52
CA GLY A 80 -8.29 13.42 16.00
C GLY A 80 -8.81 13.40 14.56
N ASP A 81 -8.23 12.52 13.73
CA ASP A 81 -8.62 12.31 12.34
C ASP A 81 -9.88 11.43 12.17
N GLY A 82 -10.33 10.76 13.24
CA GLY A 82 -11.44 9.82 13.19
C GLY A 82 -11.07 8.43 12.65
N VAL A 83 -9.78 8.09 12.64
CA VAL A 83 -9.24 6.81 12.16
C VAL A 83 -9.25 5.79 13.30
N VAL A 84 -10.06 4.75 13.15
CA VAL A 84 -10.27 3.74 14.21
C VAL A 84 -9.34 2.54 14.06
N GLY A 85 -8.88 2.26 12.84
CA GLY A 85 -7.87 1.23 12.56
C GLY A 85 -6.90 1.67 11.47
N GLU A 86 -5.77 0.97 11.36
CA GLU A 86 -4.67 1.36 10.49
C GLU A 86 -3.82 0.17 10.02
N VAL A 87 -3.32 0.29 8.79
CA VAL A 87 -2.29 -0.58 8.20
C VAL A 87 -0.98 0.19 8.21
N ILE A 88 0.07 -0.40 8.78
CA ILE A 88 1.29 0.33 9.14
C ILE A 88 2.48 -0.17 8.33
N PHE A 89 3.02 0.71 7.50
CA PHE A 89 4.25 0.57 6.70
C PHE A 89 5.47 1.15 7.45
N PRO A 90 6.70 0.78 7.06
CA PRO A 90 7.94 1.44 7.52
C PRO A 90 8.04 2.89 6.99
N ASP A 91 9.11 3.61 7.36
CA ASP A 91 9.44 4.96 6.87
C ASP A 91 8.45 6.03 7.36
N ALA A 92 8.57 6.51 8.61
CA ALA A 92 7.67 7.57 9.14
C ALA A 92 8.25 8.98 9.05
N ASP A 93 9.51 9.10 8.63
CA ASP A 93 10.24 10.37 8.55
C ASP A 93 10.49 10.78 7.10
N ALA A 94 9.40 11.00 6.36
CA ALA A 94 9.46 11.54 5.00
C ALA A 94 10.01 12.99 4.93
N VAL A 95 10.14 13.68 6.06
CA VAL A 95 10.54 15.10 6.10
C VAL A 95 12.06 15.24 6.12
N THR A 96 12.74 14.47 6.97
CA THR A 96 14.20 14.56 7.08
C THR A 96 14.92 13.34 6.49
N GLY A 97 14.25 12.19 6.40
CA GLY A 97 14.86 10.94 5.96
C GLY A 97 16.00 10.46 6.88
N VAL A 98 16.09 11.00 8.10
CA VAL A 98 17.16 10.71 9.07
C VAL A 98 16.78 9.56 9.99
N ALA A 99 15.50 9.37 10.30
CA ALA A 99 15.00 8.08 10.80
C ALA A 99 14.96 7.07 9.64
N GLY A 100 14.98 5.79 9.97
CA GLY A 100 15.09 4.74 8.96
C GLY A 100 15.32 3.39 9.59
N ALA A 101 14.62 2.37 9.11
CA ALA A 101 14.95 0.99 9.41
C ALA A 101 16.40 0.69 8.95
N PRO A 102 17.13 -0.19 9.66
CA PRO A 102 18.55 -0.39 9.40
C PRO A 102 18.83 -0.89 7.98
N PHE A 103 19.98 -0.51 7.44
CA PHE A 103 20.53 -1.06 6.20
C PHE A 103 19.66 -0.87 4.93
N GLY A 104 18.79 0.14 4.92
CA GLY A 104 17.90 0.40 3.79
C GLY A 104 16.72 -0.58 3.68
N ALA A 105 16.44 -1.35 4.75
CA ALA A 105 15.16 -2.00 4.91
C ALA A 105 14.05 -0.93 4.96
N GLY A 106 12.86 -1.24 4.43
CA GLY A 106 11.74 -0.29 4.40
C GLY A 106 11.14 -0.14 3.01
N LEU A 107 10.61 1.04 2.71
CA LEU A 107 10.06 1.36 1.39
C LEU A 107 11.14 1.26 0.30
N GLY A 108 12.32 1.85 0.55
CA GLY A 108 13.45 1.92 -0.37
C GLY A 108 14.15 0.60 -0.72
N GLN A 109 13.68 -0.55 -0.22
CA GLN A 109 14.34 -1.83 -0.45
C GLN A 109 14.36 -2.22 -1.95
N SER A 110 15.51 -2.69 -2.43
CA SER A 110 15.71 -3.11 -3.82
C SER A 110 16.76 -4.21 -3.95
N GLY A 111 16.82 -4.82 -5.13
CA GLY A 111 17.71 -5.94 -5.44
C GLY A 111 19.22 -5.63 -5.47
N ASP A 112 19.63 -4.39 -5.20
CA ASP A 112 21.02 -3.94 -5.13
C ASP A 112 21.57 -3.86 -3.69
N LEU A 113 20.71 -4.04 -2.68
CA LEU A 113 21.14 -4.11 -1.28
C LEU A 113 21.89 -5.42 -0.97
N ASP A 114 22.79 -5.36 0.03
CA ASP A 114 23.41 -6.58 0.57
C ASP A 114 22.32 -7.47 1.19
N PRO A 115 22.16 -8.74 0.71
CA PRO A 115 21.07 -9.60 1.16
C PRO A 115 21.03 -9.87 2.67
N GLY A 116 22.21 -10.03 3.30
CA GLY A 116 22.31 -10.33 4.72
C GLY A 116 21.89 -9.12 5.55
N ARG A 117 22.44 -7.95 5.25
CA ARG A 117 22.08 -6.68 5.90
C ARG A 117 20.62 -6.30 5.67
N ALA A 118 20.10 -6.48 4.45
CA ALA A 118 18.70 -6.22 4.14
C ALA A 118 17.76 -7.07 5.01
N MET A 119 18.03 -8.38 5.13
CA MET A 119 17.24 -9.26 6.01
C MET A 119 17.42 -8.89 7.49
N ALA A 120 18.62 -8.54 7.94
CA ALA A 120 18.86 -8.12 9.33
C ALA A 120 18.09 -6.84 9.69
N GLY A 121 18.08 -5.85 8.79
CA GLY A 121 17.33 -4.61 8.94
C GLY A 121 15.82 -4.84 8.95
N ALA A 122 15.33 -5.65 8.01
CA ALA A 122 13.93 -6.07 7.96
C ALA A 122 13.49 -6.75 9.27
N ARG A 123 14.31 -7.69 9.78
CA ARG A 123 14.03 -8.37 11.05
C ARG A 123 13.99 -7.42 12.24
N ALA A 124 14.90 -6.45 12.29
CA ALA A 124 14.93 -5.44 13.36
C ALA A 124 13.66 -4.58 13.33
N HIS A 125 13.27 -4.10 12.15
CA HIS A 125 12.04 -3.34 11.98
C HIS A 125 10.79 -4.15 12.36
N ASN A 126 10.66 -5.38 11.85
CA ASN A 126 9.49 -6.22 12.10
C ASN A 126 9.32 -6.56 13.59
N ARG A 127 10.41 -6.77 14.34
CA ARG A 127 10.35 -6.99 15.79
C ARG A 127 9.79 -5.78 16.52
N TRP A 128 10.27 -4.59 16.18
CA TRP A 128 9.77 -3.36 16.78
C TRP A 128 8.32 -3.07 16.37
N LEU A 129 7.98 -3.25 15.09
CA LEU A 129 6.62 -3.02 14.60
C LEU A 129 5.62 -3.94 15.30
N ALA A 130 6.00 -5.20 15.56
CA ALA A 130 5.16 -6.12 16.33
C ALA A 130 4.91 -5.61 17.76
N GLU A 131 5.91 -5.04 18.42
CA GLU A 131 5.75 -4.37 19.72
C GLU A 131 4.79 -3.17 19.62
N LEU A 132 4.95 -2.31 18.61
CA LEU A 132 4.06 -1.17 18.37
C LEU A 132 2.60 -1.64 18.18
N CYS A 133 2.38 -2.65 17.34
CA CYS A 133 1.05 -3.20 17.09
C CYS A 133 0.42 -3.83 18.34
N SER A 134 1.22 -4.46 19.21
CA SER A 134 0.74 -5.15 20.42
C SER A 134 0.05 -4.24 21.44
N HIS A 135 0.29 -2.93 21.37
CA HIS A 135 -0.32 -1.96 22.28
C HIS A 135 -1.80 -1.69 21.96
N SER A 136 -2.22 -1.83 20.69
CA SER A 136 -3.59 -1.61 20.22
C SER A 136 -3.93 -2.62 19.09
N PRO A 137 -3.93 -3.95 19.38
CA PRO A 137 -3.95 -5.00 18.36
C PRO A 137 -5.24 -5.03 17.52
N GLU A 138 -6.36 -4.58 18.08
CA GLU A 138 -7.62 -4.40 17.37
C GLU A 138 -7.56 -3.25 16.35
N ARG A 139 -6.76 -2.22 16.62
CA ARG A 139 -6.58 -1.04 15.75
C ARG A 139 -5.47 -1.20 14.72
N ARG A 140 -4.44 -2.01 15.00
CA ARG A 140 -3.19 -1.99 14.23
C ARG A 140 -2.95 -3.26 13.43
N ALA A 141 -2.63 -3.10 12.15
CA ALA A 141 -2.19 -4.17 11.26
C ALA A 141 -0.83 -3.80 10.65
N GLY A 142 0.27 -4.22 11.28
CA GLY A 142 1.62 -3.93 10.78
C GLY A 142 2.00 -4.78 9.58
N VAL A 143 2.65 -4.16 8.60
CA VAL A 143 3.16 -4.76 7.36
C VAL A 143 4.63 -5.14 7.58
N ALA A 144 4.94 -6.43 7.48
CA ALA A 144 6.30 -6.91 7.64
C ALA A 144 7.17 -6.58 6.42
N VAL A 145 8.32 -5.97 6.61
CA VAL A 145 9.33 -5.79 5.55
C VAL A 145 9.97 -7.14 5.26
N VAL A 146 9.95 -7.61 4.00
CA VAL A 146 10.54 -8.91 3.65
C VAL A 146 11.31 -8.84 2.31
N PRO A 147 12.66 -8.87 2.33
CA PRO A 147 13.46 -8.88 1.11
C PRO A 147 13.46 -10.28 0.48
N ILE A 148 12.50 -10.54 -0.42
CA ILE A 148 12.26 -11.87 -0.99
C ILE A 148 13.19 -12.29 -2.15
N LEU A 149 14.04 -11.38 -2.62
CA LEU A 149 14.75 -11.53 -3.89
C LEU A 149 15.91 -12.53 -3.82
N ALA A 150 16.75 -12.42 -2.81
CA ALA A 150 18.00 -13.17 -2.72
C ALA A 150 17.80 -14.61 -2.23
N ASP A 151 17.21 -14.77 -1.04
CA ASP A 151 16.97 -16.05 -0.38
C ASP A 151 15.47 -16.22 -0.07
N VAL A 152 14.81 -17.03 -0.88
CA VAL A 152 13.37 -17.31 -0.79
C VAL A 152 13.02 -18.09 0.47
N ASP A 153 13.88 -19.00 0.92
CA ASP A 153 13.57 -19.83 2.08
C ASP A 153 13.73 -19.02 3.37
N ALA A 154 14.74 -18.15 3.44
CA ALA A 154 14.88 -17.20 4.53
C ALA A 154 13.70 -16.20 4.57
N ALA A 155 13.22 -15.75 3.41
CA ALA A 155 12.04 -14.91 3.32
C ALA A 155 10.78 -15.61 3.83
N VAL A 156 10.52 -16.88 3.47
CA VAL A 156 9.36 -17.62 3.99
C VAL A 156 9.43 -17.80 5.51
N ALA A 157 10.62 -18.08 6.05
CA ALA A 157 10.81 -18.17 7.50
C ALA A 157 10.50 -16.83 8.19
N GLU A 158 10.91 -15.72 7.58
CA GLU A 158 10.64 -14.38 8.06
C GLU A 158 9.14 -14.03 8.06
N ILE A 159 8.43 -14.35 6.98
CA ILE A 159 6.97 -14.16 6.84
C ILE A 159 6.24 -14.93 7.95
N THR A 160 6.62 -16.18 8.17
CA THR A 160 6.01 -17.05 9.18
C THR A 160 6.18 -16.46 10.58
N ARG A 161 7.40 -16.06 10.93
CA ARG A 161 7.70 -15.43 12.22
C ARG A 161 6.96 -14.11 12.43
N ALA A 162 6.89 -13.27 11.40
CA ALA A 162 6.17 -12.00 11.46
C ALA A 162 4.68 -12.21 11.76
N ALA A 163 4.04 -13.16 11.05
CA ALA A 163 2.66 -13.55 11.31
C ALA A 163 2.47 -14.10 12.74
N GLU A 164 3.36 -14.98 13.21
CA GLU A 164 3.35 -15.51 14.59
C GLU A 164 3.53 -14.42 15.65
N SER A 165 4.19 -13.31 15.29
CA SER A 165 4.39 -12.15 16.17
C SER A 165 3.20 -11.17 16.17
N GLY A 166 2.14 -11.47 15.41
CA GLY A 166 0.92 -10.66 15.34
C GLY A 166 0.91 -9.60 14.22
N LEU A 167 1.93 -9.57 13.35
CA LEU A 167 1.89 -8.72 12.15
C LEU A 167 0.94 -9.36 11.14
N ARG A 168 -0.27 -8.81 11.02
CA ARG A 168 -1.33 -9.28 10.11
C ARG A 168 -1.55 -8.36 8.90
N GLY A 169 -0.82 -7.25 8.81
CA GLY A 169 -0.93 -6.30 7.71
C GLY A 169 -0.42 -6.86 6.39
N GLY A 170 0.32 -7.98 6.41
CA GLY A 170 0.90 -8.56 5.21
C GLY A 170 2.40 -8.30 5.12
N ILE A 171 2.93 -8.33 3.89
CA ILE A 171 4.37 -8.20 3.63
C ILE A 171 4.64 -7.09 2.63
N LEU A 172 5.67 -6.29 2.86
CA LEU A 172 6.21 -5.34 1.90
C LEU A 172 7.39 -5.98 1.18
N ILE A 173 7.23 -6.17 -0.13
CA ILE A 173 8.29 -6.70 -1.02
C ILE A 173 8.96 -5.56 -1.81
N PRO A 174 10.20 -5.74 -2.28
CA PRO A 174 10.86 -4.73 -3.12
C PRO A 174 10.08 -4.38 -4.39
N ALA A 175 9.85 -3.10 -4.67
CA ALA A 175 9.27 -2.70 -5.96
C ALA A 175 10.24 -2.94 -7.13
N ARG A 176 11.55 -2.88 -6.87
CA ARG A 176 12.63 -3.06 -7.85
C ARG A 176 13.41 -4.36 -7.59
N TRP A 177 13.23 -5.35 -8.45
CA TRP A 177 14.00 -6.62 -8.41
C TRP A 177 15.43 -6.49 -8.96
N VAL A 178 15.72 -5.47 -9.77
CA VAL A 178 17.04 -5.19 -10.36
C VAL A 178 17.61 -6.43 -11.08
N GLY A 179 18.74 -6.98 -10.63
CA GLY A 179 19.42 -8.12 -11.24
C GLY A 179 18.78 -9.49 -10.95
N TYR A 180 17.76 -9.54 -10.10
CA TYR A 180 17.05 -10.77 -9.77
C TYR A 180 15.92 -11.08 -10.76
N PRO A 181 15.45 -12.35 -10.83
CA PRO A 181 14.28 -12.69 -11.64
C PRO A 181 13.04 -11.86 -11.21
N PRO A 182 12.18 -11.42 -12.15
CA PRO A 182 10.94 -10.72 -11.82
C PRO A 182 9.91 -11.64 -11.14
N TYR A 183 8.88 -11.04 -10.54
CA TYR A 183 7.93 -11.75 -9.65
C TYR A 183 7.00 -12.81 -10.29
N HIS A 184 7.05 -13.01 -11.60
CA HIS A 184 6.37 -14.13 -12.27
C HIS A 184 7.15 -15.45 -12.19
N ASP A 185 8.45 -15.38 -11.89
CA ASP A 185 9.33 -16.54 -11.81
C ASP A 185 8.87 -17.49 -10.70
N ARG A 186 8.86 -18.80 -11.01
CA ARG A 186 8.44 -19.88 -10.10
C ARG A 186 9.23 -19.93 -8.80
N ARG A 187 10.44 -19.34 -8.74
CA ARG A 187 11.21 -19.26 -7.50
C ARG A 187 10.44 -18.62 -6.36
N TYR A 188 9.54 -17.67 -6.65
CA TYR A 188 8.76 -16.96 -5.63
C TYR A 188 7.47 -17.70 -5.23
N ASP A 189 7.14 -18.83 -5.85
CA ASP A 189 5.92 -19.59 -5.54
C ASP A 189 5.85 -20.03 -4.07
N LYS A 190 6.99 -20.27 -3.42
CA LYS A 190 7.03 -20.56 -1.97
C LYS A 190 6.60 -19.36 -1.12
N VAL A 191 6.95 -18.14 -1.52
CA VAL A 191 6.52 -16.91 -0.85
C VAL A 191 5.02 -16.71 -1.08
N TRP A 192 4.55 -16.87 -2.31
CA TRP A 192 3.12 -16.75 -2.64
C TRP A 192 2.26 -17.75 -1.88
N ALA A 193 2.70 -19.00 -1.79
CA ALA A 193 2.04 -20.03 -1.00
C ALA A 193 1.98 -19.64 0.49
N ALA A 194 3.10 -19.23 1.07
CA ALA A 194 3.16 -18.82 2.48
C ALA A 194 2.24 -17.63 2.77
N CYS A 195 2.25 -16.60 1.92
CA CYS A 195 1.37 -15.44 2.03
C CYS A 195 -0.11 -15.83 1.96
N GLN A 196 -0.49 -16.73 1.05
CA GLN A 196 -1.86 -17.21 0.95
C GLN A 196 -2.28 -18.00 2.21
N ASP A 197 -1.46 -18.97 2.62
CA ASP A 197 -1.78 -19.87 3.74
C ASP A 197 -1.85 -19.13 5.08
N LEU A 198 -1.01 -18.10 5.26
CA LEU A 198 -0.99 -17.25 6.45
C LEU A 198 -1.95 -16.05 6.36
N GLN A 199 -2.67 -15.88 5.25
CA GLN A 199 -3.51 -14.71 4.98
C GLN A 199 -2.75 -13.38 5.16
N MET A 200 -1.52 -13.34 4.65
CA MET A 200 -0.63 -12.18 4.67
C MET A 200 -0.59 -11.55 3.27
N PRO A 201 -1.37 -10.47 3.01
CA PRO A 201 -1.36 -9.81 1.71
C PRO A 201 0.03 -9.34 1.30
N ILE A 202 0.32 -9.33 0.01
CA ILE A 202 1.57 -8.79 -0.53
C ILE A 202 1.36 -7.31 -0.83
N HIS A 203 2.35 -6.48 -0.54
CA HIS A 203 2.34 -5.06 -0.84
C HIS A 203 3.59 -4.67 -1.62
N THR A 204 3.37 -3.79 -2.58
CA THR A 204 4.39 -2.88 -3.10
C THR A 204 3.94 -1.45 -2.80
N HIS A 205 4.90 -0.55 -2.68
CA HIS A 205 4.67 0.83 -2.27
C HIS A 205 5.31 1.81 -3.26
N SER A 206 4.87 3.07 -3.23
CA SER A 206 5.63 4.18 -3.81
C SER A 206 6.97 4.36 -3.06
N GLY A 207 7.85 5.21 -3.59
CA GLY A 207 9.18 5.49 -3.04
C GLY A 207 10.31 4.97 -3.94
N PRO A 208 10.46 3.65 -4.16
CA PRO A 208 11.57 3.12 -4.95
C PRO A 208 11.51 3.47 -6.43
N ALA A 209 12.59 4.06 -6.93
CA ALA A 209 12.82 4.32 -8.35
C ALA A 209 14.33 4.36 -8.63
N PRO A 210 14.79 4.18 -9.89
CA PRO A 210 16.18 4.40 -10.28
C PRO A 210 16.53 5.89 -10.26
N GLN A 211 16.63 6.47 -9.06
CA GLN A 211 16.82 7.91 -8.88
C GLN A 211 18.09 8.44 -9.57
N GLU A 212 19.10 7.58 -9.71
CA GLU A 212 20.32 7.82 -10.48
C GLU A 212 20.08 8.19 -11.95
N GLU A 213 18.96 7.78 -12.54
CA GLU A 213 18.60 8.06 -13.93
C GLU A 213 17.98 9.46 -14.11
N TYR A 214 17.45 10.06 -13.04
CA TYR A 214 16.65 11.29 -13.12
C TYR A 214 17.48 12.56 -12.93
N GLY A 215 18.67 12.47 -12.33
CA GLY A 215 19.45 13.63 -11.93
C GLY A 215 18.65 14.56 -11.01
N GLY A 216 18.73 15.87 -11.24
CA GLY A 216 17.98 16.87 -10.46
C GLY A 216 16.53 17.11 -10.93
N HIS A 217 15.98 16.27 -11.81
CA HIS A 217 14.67 16.48 -12.43
C HIS A 217 13.54 15.80 -11.64
N LEU A 218 13.14 16.42 -10.53
CA LEU A 218 12.09 15.90 -9.64
C LEU A 218 10.78 15.53 -10.36
N GLY A 219 10.41 16.27 -11.41
CA GLY A 219 9.21 16.00 -12.21
C GLY A 219 9.18 14.59 -12.84
N ILE A 220 10.34 14.02 -13.19
CA ILE A 220 10.43 12.64 -13.70
C ILE A 220 10.17 11.66 -12.57
N TYR A 221 10.84 11.84 -11.43
CA TYR A 221 10.66 11.00 -10.24
C TYR A 221 9.19 10.92 -9.80
N VAL A 222 8.54 12.06 -9.56
CA VAL A 222 7.15 12.10 -9.08
C VAL A 222 6.15 11.49 -10.07
N THR A 223 6.51 11.39 -11.35
CA THR A 223 5.70 10.75 -12.38
C THR A 223 5.92 9.24 -12.43
N GLU A 224 7.17 8.78 -12.36
CA GLU A 224 7.52 7.36 -12.53
C GLU A 224 7.46 6.54 -11.24
N VAL A 225 7.61 7.15 -10.06
CA VAL A 225 7.67 6.43 -8.78
C VAL A 225 6.42 5.56 -8.56
N ARG A 226 5.25 6.07 -8.94
CA ARG A 226 3.97 5.34 -8.88
C ARG A 226 3.93 4.15 -9.84
N TRP A 227 4.57 4.29 -11.01
CA TRP A 227 4.69 3.20 -11.97
C TRP A 227 5.59 2.09 -11.44
N TRP A 228 6.73 2.43 -10.82
CA TRP A 228 7.63 1.45 -10.23
C TRP A 228 6.96 0.61 -9.14
N GLY A 229 6.16 1.23 -8.27
CA GLY A 229 5.38 0.52 -7.26
C GLY A 229 4.26 -0.36 -7.84
N ALA A 230 3.59 0.08 -8.92
CA ALA A 230 2.51 -0.70 -9.55
C ALA A 230 3.01 -1.83 -10.48
N ARG A 231 4.21 -1.68 -11.06
CA ARG A 231 4.75 -2.58 -12.08
C ARG A 231 4.82 -4.06 -11.65
N PRO A 232 5.21 -4.43 -10.42
CA PRO A 232 5.14 -5.81 -9.93
C PRO A 232 3.79 -6.50 -10.15
N LEU A 233 2.68 -5.80 -9.88
CA LEU A 233 1.33 -6.33 -10.05
C LEU A 233 1.04 -6.68 -11.52
N TRP A 234 1.59 -5.91 -12.47
CA TRP A 234 1.35 -6.13 -13.90
C TRP A 234 1.92 -7.48 -14.36
N PHE A 235 3.06 -7.87 -13.78
CA PHE A 235 3.67 -9.19 -14.02
C PHE A 235 2.81 -10.30 -13.39
N ALA A 236 2.31 -10.10 -12.18
CA ALA A 236 1.47 -11.09 -11.50
C ALA A 236 0.15 -11.36 -12.26
N LEU A 237 -0.50 -10.31 -12.77
CA LEU A 237 -1.76 -10.40 -13.54
C LEU A 237 -1.62 -11.23 -14.83
N TRP A 238 -0.47 -11.20 -15.49
CA TRP A 238 -0.26 -11.88 -16.77
C TRP A 238 0.36 -13.28 -16.69
N SER A 239 0.90 -13.68 -15.53
CA SER A 239 1.78 -14.86 -15.42
C SER A 239 1.16 -16.07 -14.71
N GLY A 240 -0.15 -16.01 -14.47
CA GLY A 240 -0.89 -17.06 -13.78
C GLY A 240 -0.56 -17.19 -12.30
N VAL A 241 0.13 -16.20 -11.68
CA VAL A 241 0.37 -16.20 -10.22
C VAL A 241 -0.95 -16.37 -9.47
N PHE A 242 -1.96 -15.59 -9.82
CA PHE A 242 -3.29 -15.70 -9.22
C PHE A 242 -4.05 -16.96 -9.64
N GLU A 243 -3.68 -17.63 -10.74
CA GLU A 243 -4.25 -18.94 -11.09
C GLU A 243 -3.74 -20.03 -10.12
N ARG A 244 -2.43 -20.02 -9.83
CA ARG A 244 -1.82 -20.96 -8.88
C ARG A 244 -2.19 -20.69 -7.43
N PHE A 245 -2.36 -19.41 -7.08
CA PHE A 245 -2.64 -18.94 -5.72
C PHE A 245 -3.92 -18.10 -5.70
N PRO A 246 -5.11 -18.74 -5.86
CA PRO A 246 -6.37 -18.02 -6.01
C PRO A 246 -6.80 -17.26 -4.75
N GLY A 247 -6.30 -17.60 -3.57
CA GLY A 247 -6.54 -16.89 -2.32
C GLY A 247 -5.53 -15.78 -2.01
N LEU A 248 -4.49 -15.62 -2.83
CA LEU A 248 -3.46 -14.60 -2.62
C LEU A 248 -4.05 -13.20 -2.77
N ARG A 249 -3.68 -12.28 -1.86
CA ARG A 249 -4.06 -10.86 -1.92
C ARG A 249 -2.84 -10.01 -2.29
N TRP A 250 -2.99 -9.07 -3.21
CA TRP A 250 -1.92 -8.17 -3.67
C TRP A 250 -2.37 -6.71 -3.68
N GLY A 251 -1.67 -5.88 -2.92
CA GLY A 251 -1.86 -4.44 -2.79
C GLY A 251 -0.78 -3.64 -3.50
N VAL A 252 -1.19 -2.55 -4.13
CA VAL A 252 -0.27 -1.47 -4.53
C VAL A 252 -0.67 -0.24 -3.72
N THR A 253 0.22 0.23 -2.85
CA THR A 253 -0.04 1.32 -1.91
C THR A 253 0.68 2.60 -2.35
N GLU A 254 0.06 3.75 -2.12
CA GLU A 254 0.58 5.09 -2.38
C GLU A 254 0.96 5.39 -3.85
N CYS A 255 0.57 4.52 -4.79
CA CYS A 255 0.81 4.72 -6.23
C CYS A 255 -0.37 5.40 -6.95
N GLY A 256 -1.35 5.89 -6.19
CA GLY A 256 -2.67 6.28 -6.70
C GLY A 256 -3.44 5.10 -7.30
N ALA A 257 -4.65 5.40 -7.74
CA ALA A 257 -5.60 4.51 -8.41
C ALA A 257 -5.89 4.92 -9.88
N PHE A 258 -5.44 6.10 -10.31
CA PHE A 258 -5.71 6.65 -11.65
C PHE A 258 -5.26 5.77 -12.82
N TRP A 259 -4.26 4.90 -12.63
CA TRP A 259 -3.74 4.02 -13.68
C TRP A 259 -4.58 2.76 -13.86
N ALA A 260 -5.35 2.36 -12.84
CA ALA A 260 -5.97 1.04 -12.79
C ALA A 260 -7.03 0.86 -13.88
N ASN A 261 -7.92 1.83 -14.08
CA ASN A 261 -8.97 1.72 -15.08
C ASN A 261 -8.39 1.55 -16.51
N ASP A 262 -7.40 2.37 -16.88
CA ASP A 262 -6.80 2.37 -18.21
C ASP A 262 -5.93 1.11 -18.44
N LEU A 263 -5.25 0.63 -17.38
CA LEU A 263 -4.51 -0.63 -17.42
C LEU A 263 -5.43 -1.83 -17.60
N LEU A 264 -6.51 -1.92 -16.82
CA LEU A 264 -7.47 -3.02 -16.89
C LEU A 264 -8.15 -3.06 -18.26
N TRP A 265 -8.57 -1.91 -18.78
CA TRP A 265 -9.08 -1.79 -20.16
C TRP A 265 -8.10 -2.34 -21.19
N LEU A 266 -6.83 -1.92 -21.10
CA LEU A 266 -5.79 -2.34 -22.02
C LEU A 266 -5.59 -3.85 -21.93
N MET A 267 -5.42 -4.37 -20.71
CA MET A 267 -5.12 -5.77 -20.45
C MET A 267 -6.25 -6.70 -20.90
N ASP A 268 -7.50 -6.39 -20.54
CA ASP A 268 -8.66 -7.15 -20.98
C ASP A 268 -8.83 -7.11 -22.49
N THR A 269 -8.65 -5.95 -23.12
CA THR A 269 -8.74 -5.82 -24.58
C THR A 269 -7.66 -6.66 -25.27
N ARG A 270 -6.48 -6.83 -24.67
CA ARG A 270 -5.43 -7.74 -25.19
C ARG A 270 -5.76 -9.20 -24.96
N TYR A 271 -6.33 -9.54 -23.80
CA TYR A 271 -6.75 -10.89 -23.46
C TYR A 271 -7.89 -11.37 -24.37
N LEU A 272 -8.93 -10.53 -24.54
CA LEU A 272 -10.18 -10.88 -25.21
C LEU A 272 -10.09 -10.86 -26.74
N ARG A 273 -9.19 -10.05 -27.34
CA ARG A 273 -8.98 -10.04 -28.81
C ARG A 273 -8.26 -11.32 -29.26
N GLU A 274 -9.01 -12.42 -29.33
CA GLU A 274 -8.55 -13.76 -29.70
C GLU A 274 -7.84 -13.81 -31.07
N HIS A 275 -8.10 -12.89 -31.99
CA HIS A 275 -7.51 -12.96 -33.35
C HIS A 275 -6.07 -12.49 -33.45
N SER A 276 -5.62 -11.53 -32.64
CA SER A 276 -4.20 -11.15 -32.54
C SER A 276 -3.46 -11.99 -31.49
N ALA A 277 -4.14 -12.40 -30.42
CA ALA A 277 -3.59 -13.27 -29.39
C ALA A 277 -3.35 -14.70 -29.90
N LYS A 278 -4.19 -15.29 -30.77
CA LYS A 278 -3.95 -16.64 -31.36
C LYS A 278 -2.58 -16.77 -32.05
N LYS A 279 -2.10 -15.71 -32.71
CA LYS A 279 -0.76 -15.69 -33.33
C LYS A 279 0.37 -15.81 -32.30
N MET A 280 0.16 -15.33 -31.08
CA MET A 280 1.12 -15.35 -29.99
C MET A 280 0.70 -16.28 -28.83
N SER A 281 -0.36 -17.08 -28.99
CA SER A 281 -0.91 -17.92 -27.91
C SER A 281 0.08 -18.98 -27.43
N HIS A 282 0.94 -19.49 -28.33
CA HIS A 282 2.06 -20.35 -28.00
C HIS A 282 3.20 -19.65 -27.23
N LEU A 283 3.19 -18.32 -27.16
CA LEU A 283 4.10 -17.49 -26.35
C LEU A 283 3.45 -17.05 -25.02
N MET A 284 2.15 -17.34 -24.82
CA MET A 284 1.45 -17.04 -23.57
C MET A 284 1.64 -18.22 -22.61
N GLU A 285 2.52 -18.05 -21.64
CA GLU A 285 2.66 -18.95 -20.49
C GLU A 285 1.78 -18.47 -19.33
N GLY A 286 1.24 -19.39 -18.53
CA GLY A 286 0.51 -19.06 -17.29
C GLY A 286 -0.94 -19.55 -17.22
N ASP A 287 -1.49 -20.12 -18.29
CA ASP A 287 -2.81 -20.77 -18.33
C ASP A 287 -3.96 -19.93 -17.74
N LEU A 288 -3.97 -18.62 -17.99
CA LEU A 288 -5.01 -17.71 -17.51
C LEU A 288 -6.39 -18.17 -18.00
N THR A 289 -7.33 -18.37 -17.07
CA THR A 289 -8.72 -18.76 -17.37
C THR A 289 -9.70 -17.61 -17.25
N MET A 290 -9.25 -16.44 -16.76
CA MET A 290 -10.06 -15.23 -16.58
C MET A 290 -9.35 -14.02 -17.20
N PRO A 291 -10.08 -12.96 -17.60
CA PRO A 291 -9.46 -11.71 -17.99
C PRO A 291 -8.73 -11.06 -16.78
N PRO A 292 -7.67 -10.27 -17.01
CA PRO A 292 -6.92 -9.59 -15.95
C PRO A 292 -7.77 -8.78 -14.97
N SER A 293 -8.85 -8.11 -15.43
CA SER A 293 -9.76 -7.40 -14.52
C SER A 293 -10.51 -8.30 -13.55
N ALA A 294 -10.84 -9.54 -13.92
CA ALA A 294 -11.46 -10.50 -13.02
C ALA A 294 -10.47 -11.04 -11.98
N TYR A 295 -9.19 -11.23 -12.35
CA TYR A 295 -8.14 -11.50 -11.36
C TYR A 295 -7.92 -10.29 -10.44
N PHE A 296 -7.96 -9.07 -10.98
CA PHE A 296 -7.85 -7.85 -10.18
C PHE A 296 -8.97 -7.78 -9.13
N ASP A 297 -10.23 -8.01 -9.53
CA ASP A 297 -11.36 -8.03 -8.60
C ASP A 297 -11.19 -9.05 -7.46
N ARG A 298 -10.73 -10.26 -7.81
CA ARG A 298 -10.62 -11.38 -6.87
C ARG A 298 -9.41 -11.24 -5.93
N ASN A 299 -8.28 -10.79 -6.44
CA ASN A 299 -6.99 -10.90 -5.77
C ASN A 299 -6.37 -9.56 -5.38
N CYS A 300 -6.76 -8.45 -6.00
CA CYS A 300 -5.99 -7.23 -5.94
C CYS A 300 -6.75 -6.10 -5.24
N PHE A 301 -6.00 -5.15 -4.71
CA PHE A 301 -6.52 -3.91 -4.18
C PHE A 301 -5.48 -2.79 -4.32
N ILE A 302 -5.91 -1.56 -4.09
CA ILE A 302 -5.08 -0.37 -4.12
C ILE A 302 -5.19 0.28 -2.75
N GLY A 303 -4.06 0.42 -2.05
CA GLY A 303 -3.92 1.34 -0.92
C GLY A 303 -3.95 2.75 -1.49
N ALA A 304 -5.15 3.31 -1.60
CA ALA A 304 -5.43 4.55 -2.30
C ALA A 304 -5.20 5.74 -1.36
N THR A 305 -3.92 5.98 -1.08
CA THR A 305 -3.44 7.08 -0.26
C THR A 305 -3.89 8.40 -0.86
N THR A 306 -4.46 9.26 0.00
CA THR A 306 -4.95 10.61 -0.36
C THR A 306 -5.85 10.64 -1.62
N THR A 307 -6.65 9.57 -1.85
CA THR A 307 -7.44 9.37 -3.08
C THR A 307 -8.14 10.65 -3.55
N GLU A 308 -7.87 11.04 -4.79
CA GLU A 308 -8.43 12.27 -5.36
C GLU A 308 -9.80 12.04 -6.00
N ARG A 309 -10.53 13.15 -6.19
CA ARG A 309 -11.84 13.21 -6.87
C ARG A 309 -11.84 12.51 -8.24
N ARG A 310 -10.74 12.60 -8.99
CA ARG A 310 -10.63 11.98 -10.32
C ARG A 310 -10.66 10.45 -10.24
N GLU A 311 -10.06 9.89 -9.21
CA GLU A 311 -9.96 8.45 -8.98
C GLU A 311 -11.30 7.92 -8.44
N LEU A 312 -11.91 8.64 -7.49
CA LEU A 312 -13.26 8.33 -6.98
C LEU A 312 -14.31 8.36 -8.10
N ALA A 313 -14.18 9.25 -9.08
CA ALA A 313 -15.08 9.31 -10.23
C ALA A 313 -14.99 8.06 -11.14
N ARG A 314 -13.85 7.36 -11.13
CA ARG A 314 -13.56 6.16 -11.94
C ARG A 314 -13.73 4.85 -11.16
N ARG A 315 -14.20 4.90 -9.91
CA ARG A 315 -14.29 3.74 -9.01
C ARG A 315 -15.09 2.56 -9.56
N TYR A 316 -16.01 2.75 -10.50
CA TYR A 316 -16.75 1.64 -11.12
C TYR A 316 -15.97 0.92 -12.23
N GLU A 317 -14.97 1.58 -12.83
CA GLU A 317 -14.03 0.93 -13.75
C GLU A 317 -12.91 0.21 -12.97
N ILE A 318 -12.51 0.79 -11.84
CA ILE A 318 -11.47 0.25 -10.95
C ILE A 318 -12.01 -0.92 -10.14
N GLY A 319 -13.16 -0.72 -9.49
CA GLY A 319 -13.76 -1.62 -8.51
C GLY A 319 -13.87 -0.91 -7.15
N VAL A 320 -15.10 -0.63 -6.68
CA VAL A 320 -15.34 0.08 -5.40
C VAL A 320 -14.72 -0.66 -4.22
N SER A 321 -14.73 -1.99 -4.24
CA SER A 321 -14.17 -2.83 -3.17
C SER A 321 -12.65 -3.04 -3.29
N ASN A 322 -12.04 -2.57 -4.39
CA ASN A 322 -10.60 -2.66 -4.62
C ASN A 322 -9.88 -1.36 -4.24
N ILE A 323 -10.60 -0.31 -3.85
CA ILE A 323 -10.04 0.96 -3.39
C ILE A 323 -10.12 0.98 -1.86
N LEU A 324 -8.96 1.01 -1.20
CA LEU A 324 -8.84 1.09 0.25
C LEU A 324 -8.19 2.43 0.59
N TRP A 325 -8.94 3.35 1.16
CA TRP A 325 -8.45 4.69 1.46
C TRP A 325 -7.37 4.69 2.55
N GLY A 326 -6.38 5.58 2.44
CA GLY A 326 -5.34 5.80 3.45
C GLY A 326 -5.02 7.28 3.64
N ASN A 327 -4.63 7.67 4.86
CA ASN A 327 -4.28 9.05 5.23
C ASN A 327 -2.77 9.35 5.21
N ASP A 328 -1.92 8.34 5.02
CA ASP A 328 -0.47 8.49 4.95
C ASP A 328 0.18 9.03 6.23
N PHE A 329 -0.44 8.84 7.41
CA PHE A 329 0.09 9.42 8.63
C PHE A 329 1.50 8.88 8.95
N PRO A 330 2.54 9.70 9.22
CA PRO A 330 2.52 11.15 9.43
C PRO A 330 3.12 11.98 8.29
N HIS A 331 3.15 11.45 7.06
CA HIS A 331 3.78 12.10 5.92
C HIS A 331 3.10 13.41 5.49
N PRO A 332 3.87 14.40 4.99
CA PRO A 332 3.31 15.68 4.56
C PRO A 332 2.36 15.64 3.38
N GLU A 333 2.52 14.68 2.48
CA GLU A 333 1.60 14.39 1.38
C GLU A 333 0.25 13.82 1.84
N GLY A 334 0.20 13.35 3.09
CA GLY A 334 -0.96 12.77 3.75
C GLY A 334 -2.08 13.75 4.05
N THR A 335 -3.12 13.24 4.74
CA THR A 335 -4.27 14.06 5.12
C THR A 335 -4.27 14.50 6.57
N TRP A 336 -3.42 13.93 7.43
CA TRP A 336 -3.27 14.38 8.81
C TRP A 336 -2.67 15.80 8.88
N PRO A 337 -3.08 16.66 9.84
CA PRO A 337 -4.15 16.50 10.84
C PRO A 337 -5.53 17.00 10.36
N HIS A 338 -5.75 17.05 9.05
CA HIS A 338 -6.93 17.63 8.40
C HIS A 338 -7.78 16.59 7.67
N THR A 339 -7.72 15.33 8.13
CA THR A 339 -8.36 14.20 7.44
C THR A 339 -9.86 14.40 7.28
N ARG A 340 -10.55 14.91 8.30
CA ARG A 340 -12.00 15.14 8.26
C ARG A 340 -12.40 16.12 7.16
N ASP A 341 -11.65 17.23 7.03
CA ASP A 341 -11.88 18.24 6.00
C ASP A 341 -11.51 17.72 4.61
N TRP A 342 -10.49 16.88 4.50
CA TRP A 342 -10.17 16.17 3.25
C TRP A 342 -11.32 15.27 2.82
N LEU A 343 -11.81 14.40 3.72
CA LEU A 343 -12.91 13.48 3.46
C LEU A 343 -14.18 14.24 3.03
N ARG A 344 -14.50 15.35 3.69
CA ARG A 344 -15.65 16.20 3.33
C ARG A 344 -15.50 16.74 1.90
N ARG A 345 -14.32 17.19 1.50
CA ARG A 345 -14.09 17.72 0.13
C ARG A 345 -14.08 16.62 -0.94
N SER A 346 -13.67 15.42 -0.57
CA SER A 346 -13.49 14.31 -1.52
C SER A 346 -14.73 13.43 -1.70
N PHE A 347 -15.48 13.16 -0.62
CA PHE A 347 -16.55 12.15 -0.58
C PHE A 347 -17.99 12.72 -0.54
N TRP A 348 -18.19 14.04 -0.50
CA TRP A 348 -19.51 14.65 -0.31
C TRP A 348 -20.60 14.21 -1.30
N ASP A 349 -20.23 13.84 -2.54
CA ASP A 349 -21.18 13.36 -3.55
C ASP A 349 -21.05 11.87 -3.87
N ILE A 350 -20.28 11.13 -3.07
CA ILE A 350 -20.14 9.68 -3.21
C ILE A 350 -21.28 9.02 -2.39
N PRO A 351 -21.98 8.01 -2.93
CA PRO A 351 -23.02 7.30 -2.18
C PRO A 351 -22.50 6.74 -0.85
N VAL A 352 -23.31 6.81 0.20
CA VAL A 352 -22.89 6.49 1.57
C VAL A 352 -22.29 5.09 1.69
N GLU A 353 -22.94 4.08 1.11
CA GLU A 353 -22.47 2.69 1.20
C GLU A 353 -21.17 2.44 0.42
N GLU A 354 -20.94 3.17 -0.67
CA GLU A 354 -19.67 3.10 -1.40
C GLU A 354 -18.54 3.77 -0.62
N THR A 355 -18.84 4.88 0.06
CA THR A 355 -17.91 5.52 1.00
C THR A 355 -17.59 4.59 2.17
N ARG A 356 -18.56 3.87 2.75
CA ARG A 356 -18.29 2.85 3.79
C ARG A 356 -17.34 1.78 3.29
N GLN A 357 -17.56 1.32 2.06
CA GLN A 357 -16.72 0.29 1.46
C GLN A 357 -15.26 0.75 1.37
N MET A 358 -15.03 1.93 0.79
CA MET A 358 -13.68 2.44 0.53
C MET A 358 -12.95 2.95 1.79
N LEU A 359 -13.68 3.52 2.77
CA LEU A 359 -13.08 4.05 3.99
C LEU A 359 -12.76 3.00 5.04
N GLY A 360 -13.35 1.80 4.98
CA GLY A 360 -13.10 0.81 6.02
C GLY A 360 -13.48 -0.63 5.71
N LEU A 361 -14.63 -0.91 5.08
CA LEU A 361 -15.07 -2.31 4.95
C LEU A 361 -14.13 -3.14 4.07
N ALA A 362 -13.60 -2.57 2.98
CA ALA A 362 -12.65 -3.25 2.11
C ALA A 362 -11.32 -3.55 2.84
N ALA A 363 -10.82 -2.60 3.63
CA ALA A 363 -9.62 -2.81 4.45
C ALA A 363 -9.88 -3.85 5.56
N ALA A 364 -11.06 -3.84 6.16
CA ALA A 364 -11.42 -4.82 7.17
C ALA A 364 -11.44 -6.25 6.63
N GLU A 365 -11.95 -6.44 5.40
CA GLU A 365 -11.93 -7.73 4.72
C GLU A 365 -10.51 -8.19 4.40
N VAL A 366 -9.68 -7.31 3.82
CA VAL A 366 -8.31 -7.67 3.39
C VAL A 366 -7.41 -8.01 4.58
N TYR A 367 -7.50 -7.25 5.66
CA TYR A 367 -6.58 -7.33 6.80
C TYR A 367 -7.19 -7.99 8.04
N ASN A 368 -8.39 -8.59 7.91
CA ASN A 368 -9.11 -9.26 8.99
C ASN A 368 -9.34 -8.36 10.24
N PHE A 369 -9.80 -7.13 10.05
CA PHE A 369 -10.22 -6.29 11.18
C PHE A 369 -11.57 -6.74 11.76
N ASP A 370 -11.68 -6.77 13.08
CA ASP A 370 -12.97 -6.98 13.76
C ASP A 370 -13.75 -5.66 13.81
N LEU A 371 -14.72 -5.51 12.89
CA LEU A 371 -15.59 -4.34 12.84
C LEU A 371 -16.41 -4.15 14.12
N GLY A 372 -16.72 -5.22 14.85
CA GLY A 372 -17.42 -5.14 16.13
C GLY A 372 -16.55 -4.53 17.23
N ALA A 373 -15.27 -4.90 17.26
CA ALA A 373 -14.29 -4.31 18.17
C ALA A 373 -14.05 -2.81 17.88
N LEU A 374 -14.07 -2.42 16.61
CA LEU A 374 -13.87 -1.03 16.17
C LEU A 374 -15.11 -0.14 16.29
N ALA A 375 -16.32 -0.72 16.37
CA ALA A 375 -17.57 0.02 16.31
C ALA A 375 -17.72 1.06 17.44
N SER A 376 -17.37 0.69 18.68
CA SER A 376 -17.48 1.59 19.84
C SER A 376 -16.55 2.80 19.72
N LEU A 377 -15.37 2.60 19.11
CA LEU A 377 -14.44 3.68 18.81
C LEU A 377 -15.00 4.58 17.69
N ALA A 378 -15.53 3.99 16.62
CA ALA A 378 -16.16 4.73 15.53
C ALA A 378 -17.36 5.57 15.99
N GLU A 379 -18.16 5.08 16.94
CA GLU A 379 -19.24 5.86 17.57
C GLU A 379 -18.73 7.12 18.28
N ARG A 380 -17.51 7.08 18.84
CA ARG A 380 -16.90 8.19 19.57
C ARG A 380 -16.21 9.20 18.65
N ILE A 381 -15.47 8.74 17.65
CA ILE A 381 -14.57 9.59 16.85
C ILE A 381 -14.89 9.65 15.35
N GLY A 382 -15.62 8.66 14.82
CA GLY A 382 -15.89 8.55 13.39
C GLY A 382 -16.80 9.67 12.87
N PRO A 383 -16.53 10.28 11.71
CA PRO A 383 -17.46 11.19 11.07
C PRO A 383 -18.71 10.44 10.60
N THR A 384 -19.84 11.14 10.55
CA THR A 384 -21.08 10.64 9.96
C THR A 384 -21.17 11.03 8.48
N PRO A 385 -22.06 10.40 7.69
CA PRO A 385 -22.39 10.86 6.34
C PRO A 385 -22.80 12.35 6.27
N GLU A 386 -23.47 12.85 7.31
CA GLU A 386 -23.87 14.26 7.40
C GLU A 386 -22.66 15.19 7.58
N ASP A 387 -21.65 14.77 8.37
CA ASP A 387 -20.40 15.52 8.53
C ASP A 387 -19.62 15.66 7.21
N LEU A 388 -19.74 14.68 6.32
CA LEU A 388 -19.16 14.73 4.97
C LEU A 388 -20.04 15.46 3.95
N GLY A 389 -21.26 15.87 4.33
CA GLY A 389 -22.20 16.56 3.45
C GLY A 389 -22.87 15.67 2.41
N GLN A 390 -22.98 14.37 2.69
CA GLN A 390 -23.57 13.40 1.77
C GLN A 390 -25.09 13.37 1.86
N ASP A 391 -25.73 13.29 0.69
CA ASP A 391 -27.16 13.06 0.52
C ASP A 391 -27.37 12.03 -0.60
N ASP A 392 -27.75 10.79 -0.23
CA ASP A 392 -27.98 9.71 -1.19
C ASP A 392 -29.11 9.99 -2.18
N ALA A 393 -30.06 10.87 -1.84
CA ALA A 393 -31.09 11.30 -2.78
C ALA A 393 -30.49 12.11 -3.96
N VAL A 394 -29.29 12.65 -3.79
CA VAL A 394 -28.51 13.37 -4.82
C VAL A 394 -27.38 12.52 -5.37
N SER A 395 -26.58 11.90 -4.50
CA SER A 395 -25.38 11.14 -4.86
C SER A 395 -25.70 9.89 -5.69
N ILE A 396 -26.72 9.11 -5.32
CA ILE A 396 -27.04 7.87 -6.06
C ILE A 396 -27.47 8.17 -7.51
N PRO A 397 -28.47 9.05 -7.78
CA PRO A 397 -28.85 9.36 -9.16
C PRO A 397 -27.73 9.96 -9.99
N LYS A 398 -26.83 10.74 -9.37
CA LYS A 398 -25.67 11.33 -10.05
C LYS A 398 -24.75 10.27 -10.66
N TRP A 399 -24.54 9.16 -9.94
CA TRP A 399 -23.56 8.14 -10.31
C TRP A 399 -24.16 6.90 -11.00
N GLU A 400 -25.49 6.78 -11.04
CA GLU A 400 -26.19 5.60 -11.56
C GLU A 400 -25.75 5.21 -12.98
N ALA A 401 -25.63 6.17 -13.90
CA ALA A 401 -25.17 5.87 -15.26
C ALA A 401 -23.74 5.32 -15.30
N ALA A 402 -22.83 5.90 -14.51
CA ALA A 402 -21.45 5.42 -14.42
C ALA A 402 -21.39 4.03 -13.75
N ARG A 403 -22.25 3.78 -12.76
CA ARG A 403 -22.36 2.49 -12.08
C ARG A 403 -22.84 1.39 -13.02
N GLN A 404 -23.86 1.67 -13.82
CA GLN A 404 -24.42 0.72 -14.79
C GLN A 404 -23.41 0.35 -15.88
N VAL A 405 -22.62 1.34 -16.31
CA VAL A 405 -21.63 1.17 -17.38
C VAL A 405 -20.35 0.52 -16.87
N GLY A 406 -19.86 0.93 -15.69
CA GLY A 406 -18.65 0.41 -15.04
C GLY A 406 -17.48 0.27 -16.02
N ARG A 407 -16.92 -0.94 -16.09
CA ARG A 407 -15.99 -1.35 -17.16
C ARG A 407 -16.73 -1.45 -18.49
N HIS A 408 -16.95 -0.32 -19.13
CA HIS A 408 -17.71 -0.16 -20.38
C HIS A 408 -17.27 -1.13 -21.49
N TRP A 409 -15.99 -1.48 -21.56
CA TRP A 409 -15.44 -2.42 -22.54
C TRP A 409 -15.86 -3.89 -22.32
N LEU A 410 -16.47 -4.20 -21.17
CA LEU A 410 -17.05 -5.50 -20.83
C LEU A 410 -18.59 -5.48 -20.85
N THR A 411 -19.20 -4.36 -21.25
CA THR A 411 -20.65 -4.21 -21.36
C THR A 411 -21.05 -3.88 -22.80
N ASP A 412 -22.35 -3.91 -23.08
CA ASP A 412 -22.89 -3.49 -24.38
C ASP A 412 -22.78 -1.96 -24.63
N ALA A 413 -22.25 -1.19 -23.66
CA ALA A 413 -22.12 0.27 -23.77
C ALA A 413 -21.00 0.69 -24.74
N GLU A 414 -19.87 -0.02 -24.74
CA GLU A 414 -18.80 0.15 -25.73
C GLU A 414 -18.27 -1.23 -26.14
N PRO A 415 -18.99 -1.93 -27.04
CA PRO A 415 -18.59 -3.26 -27.46
C PRO A 415 -17.25 -3.16 -28.17
N ILE A 416 -16.25 -3.93 -27.72
CA ILE A 416 -15.01 -4.11 -28.47
C ILE A 416 -15.40 -4.67 -29.84
N PRO A 417 -15.14 -3.96 -30.97
CA PRO A 417 -15.74 -4.28 -32.28
C PRO A 417 -15.52 -5.70 -32.80
N ASP A 418 -14.52 -6.42 -32.25
CA ASP A 418 -14.16 -7.79 -32.60
C ASP A 418 -14.69 -8.85 -31.60
N LEU A 419 -15.43 -8.47 -30.55
CA LEU A 419 -16.04 -9.37 -29.55
C LEU A 419 -17.54 -9.60 -29.76
N VAL A 420 -18.17 -8.81 -30.63
CA VAL A 420 -19.55 -9.08 -31.07
C VAL A 420 -19.48 -10.23 -32.08
N GLN A 421 -19.90 -11.41 -31.65
CA GLN A 421 -19.87 -12.66 -32.42
C GLN A 421 -20.48 -12.52 -33.82
N ASN A 422 -19.86 -13.22 -34.77
CA ASN A 422 -20.61 -14.11 -35.65
C ASN A 422 -20.68 -15.50 -34.99
#